data_AF-A0A815B0P8-F1
#
_entry.id   AF-A0A815B0P8-F1
#
_cell.length_a   1.000
_cell.length_b   1.000
_cell.length_c   1.000
_cell.angle_alpha   90.00
_cell.angle_beta   90.00
_cell.angle_gamma   90.00
#
_symmetry.space_group_name_H-M   'P 1'
#
loop_
_entity.id
_entity.type
_entity.pdbx_description
1 polymer ?
#
loop_
_entity_poly.entity_id
_entity_poly.type
_entity_poly.pdbx_seq_one_letter_code
_entity_poly.pdbx_strand_id
1 'polypeptide(L)'
;MTGRLERPAVPVLVNATHHSIELEWEHVLKQDKQRPENRRLFDEESGLAHSGSLIYLHQRDKRAASIWESIYTGSALGFKIENLKPNNQYEYRIQCKSGLTGERSEWSPILLAPTIPEPMNGETVFKAIQLPGKDQLEKLLTILGHGNHLLEHPDKDGNLPLMHACAKHDIAKVELLVKAGAKVNSSISSGKTALMVAASAGFTKACAFLLENDANLYAVDENGTTILHRSIDSKNLETITVIINKLNSEKNEALKDSEMNKEVGQHKWTPLYRAIIHDCNKEIIELLLKNGANPECEDKTTNTTSLQMAVIRGNLLTTELLIEKGANPKALSKTGKTLQQLASSTNKPDLMSYVDSLPGATKT
;
A
#
# COMPACT_ATOMS: atom_id res chain seq x y z
N MET A 1 -45.09 -16.76 -51.08
CA MET A 1 -45.52 -16.87 -49.67
C MET A 1 -44.50 -16.11 -48.83
N THR A 2 -44.85 -14.94 -48.31
CA THR A 2 -44.01 -14.17 -47.39
C THR A 2 -43.97 -14.94 -46.06
N GLY A 3 -43.02 -15.85 -45.93
CA GLY A 3 -42.81 -16.62 -44.71
C GLY A 3 -42.45 -15.66 -43.59
N ARG A 4 -43.35 -15.51 -42.62
CA ARG A 4 -43.13 -14.69 -41.42
C ARG A 4 -41.92 -15.27 -40.68
N LEU A 5 -40.90 -14.47 -40.41
CA LEU A 5 -39.71 -14.91 -39.68
C LEU A 5 -40.12 -15.52 -38.33
N GLU A 6 -39.74 -16.77 -38.11
CA GLU A 6 -40.06 -17.49 -36.88
C GLU A 6 -39.39 -16.86 -35.66
N ARG A 7 -39.99 -17.08 -34.49
CA ARG A 7 -39.45 -16.61 -33.22
C ARG A 7 -38.15 -17.36 -32.92
N PRO A 8 -37.02 -16.66 -32.70
CA PRO A 8 -35.74 -17.31 -32.41
C PRO A 8 -35.77 -18.03 -31.06
N ALA A 9 -35.10 -19.17 -30.99
CA ALA A 9 -34.86 -19.91 -29.76
C ALA A 9 -34.01 -19.10 -28.75
N VAL A 10 -34.04 -19.50 -27.47
CA VAL A 10 -33.19 -18.87 -26.44
C VAL A 10 -31.75 -19.38 -26.63
N PRO A 11 -30.73 -18.52 -26.67
CA PRO A 11 -29.35 -18.95 -26.72
C PRO A 11 -28.92 -19.56 -25.37
N VAL A 12 -27.90 -20.41 -25.40
CA VAL A 12 -27.32 -21.06 -24.23
C VAL A 12 -26.15 -20.24 -23.71
N LEU A 13 -26.11 -20.01 -22.39
CA LEU A 13 -24.96 -19.41 -21.71
C LEU A 13 -23.81 -20.41 -21.66
N VAL A 14 -22.72 -20.09 -22.36
CA VAL A 14 -21.53 -20.95 -22.44
C VAL A 14 -20.48 -20.53 -21.43
N ASN A 15 -20.26 -19.22 -21.29
CA ASN A 15 -19.27 -18.69 -20.38
C ASN A 15 -19.65 -17.29 -19.89
N ALA A 16 -19.23 -16.96 -18.68
CA ALA A 16 -19.39 -15.63 -18.10
C ALA A 16 -18.09 -15.23 -17.40
N THR A 17 -17.64 -14.01 -17.65
CA THR A 17 -16.56 -13.37 -16.93
C THR A 17 -17.12 -12.19 -16.12
N HIS A 18 -16.23 -11.42 -15.51
CA HIS A 18 -16.60 -10.20 -14.80
C HIS A 18 -16.99 -9.03 -15.74
N HIS A 19 -16.59 -9.09 -17.01
CA HIS A 19 -16.90 -8.05 -18.01
C HIS A 19 -17.50 -8.57 -19.31
N SER A 20 -17.69 -9.88 -19.45
CA SER A 20 -18.25 -10.46 -20.67
C SER A 20 -19.15 -11.65 -20.42
N ILE A 21 -20.07 -11.87 -21.35
CA ILE A 21 -20.93 -13.05 -21.41
C ILE A 21 -20.83 -13.62 -22.83
N GLU A 22 -20.63 -14.93 -22.93
CA GLU A 22 -20.56 -15.66 -24.20
C GLU A 22 -21.78 -16.59 -24.32
N LEU A 23 -22.52 -16.41 -25.41
CA LEU A 23 -23.76 -17.11 -25.70
C LEU A 23 -23.64 -17.86 -27.04
N GLU A 24 -24.13 -19.10 -27.09
CA GLU A 24 -24.16 -19.93 -28.31
C GLU A 24 -25.56 -20.50 -28.57
N TRP A 25 -25.82 -20.94 -29.81
CA TRP A 25 -27.11 -21.55 -30.16
C TRP A 25 -27.19 -23.03 -29.74
N GLU A 26 -28.33 -23.46 -29.19
CA GLU A 26 -28.54 -24.82 -28.67
C GLU A 26 -28.28 -25.94 -29.70
N HIS A 27 -28.56 -25.68 -30.98
CA HIS A 27 -28.33 -26.64 -32.07
C HIS A 27 -26.84 -26.88 -32.37
N VAL A 28 -25.97 -25.88 -32.12
CA VAL A 28 -24.52 -25.99 -32.32
C VAL A 28 -23.92 -26.96 -31.29
N LEU A 29 -24.36 -26.86 -30.02
CA LEU A 29 -23.90 -27.72 -28.92
C LEU A 29 -24.29 -29.20 -29.09
N LYS A 30 -25.39 -29.50 -29.81
CA LYS A 30 -25.84 -30.88 -30.07
C LYS A 30 -25.04 -31.56 -31.19
N GLN A 31 -24.53 -30.81 -32.16
CA GLN A 31 -23.71 -31.35 -33.26
C GLN A 31 -22.22 -31.52 -32.87
N ASP A 32 -21.70 -30.68 -31.98
CA ASP A 32 -20.28 -30.68 -31.57
C ASP A 32 -19.87 -31.95 -30.81
N LYS A 33 -20.83 -32.67 -30.19
CA LYS A 33 -20.58 -33.97 -29.57
C LYS A 33 -20.47 -35.13 -30.56
N GLN A 34 -20.85 -34.95 -31.83
CA GLN A 34 -20.89 -36.07 -32.79
C GLN A 34 -19.93 -35.95 -33.98
N ARG A 35 -19.61 -34.78 -34.55
CA ARG A 35 -18.60 -34.66 -35.63
C ARG A 35 -18.00 -33.23 -35.78
N PRO A 36 -16.68 -33.02 -35.61
CA PRO A 36 -16.07 -31.68 -35.66
C PRO A 36 -15.80 -31.13 -37.08
N GLU A 37 -16.02 -31.90 -38.15
CA GLU A 37 -15.58 -31.52 -39.51
C GLU A 37 -16.63 -30.81 -40.37
N ASN A 38 -17.88 -30.69 -39.91
CA ASN A 38 -18.98 -30.11 -40.70
C ASN A 38 -19.41 -28.71 -40.24
N ARG A 39 -18.50 -27.73 -40.27
CA ARG A 39 -18.85 -26.30 -40.07
C ARG A 39 -19.64 -25.66 -41.21
N ARG A 40 -19.88 -26.37 -42.32
CA ARG A 40 -20.49 -25.83 -43.56
C ARG A 40 -21.92 -26.29 -43.85
N LEU A 41 -22.55 -27.07 -42.97
CA LEU A 41 -23.92 -27.57 -43.16
C LEU A 41 -24.86 -26.91 -42.13
N PHE A 42 -25.02 -25.60 -42.23
CA PHE A 42 -26.13 -24.89 -41.59
C PHE A 42 -27.09 -24.49 -42.68
N ASP A 43 -27.96 -25.41 -43.06
CA ASP A 43 -29.05 -25.11 -43.97
C ASP A 43 -30.25 -25.99 -43.65
N GLU A 44 -31.43 -25.38 -43.76
CA GLU A 44 -32.77 -25.98 -43.75
C GLU A 44 -33.58 -26.02 -42.42
N GLU A 45 -33.06 -26.39 -41.25
CA GLU A 45 -33.95 -26.51 -40.06
C GLU A 45 -34.07 -25.26 -39.18
N SER A 46 -33.11 -24.33 -39.20
CA SER A 46 -33.12 -23.16 -38.30
C SER A 46 -33.65 -21.88 -38.95
N GLY A 47 -34.00 -21.90 -40.24
CA GLY A 47 -34.50 -20.74 -40.99
C GLY A 47 -33.53 -19.55 -41.11
N LEU A 48 -32.32 -19.67 -40.58
CA LEU A 48 -31.39 -18.55 -40.33
C LEU A 48 -30.35 -18.34 -41.44
N ALA A 49 -30.17 -19.31 -42.34
CA ALA A 49 -29.06 -19.31 -43.30
C ALA A 49 -29.28 -18.40 -44.52
N HIS A 50 -30.53 -18.02 -44.83
CA HIS A 50 -30.86 -17.44 -46.13
C HIS A 50 -31.28 -15.96 -46.13
N SER A 51 -31.36 -15.27 -44.98
CA SER A 51 -31.68 -13.84 -45.01
C SER A 51 -31.05 -13.01 -43.88
N GLY A 52 -29.79 -12.62 -44.09
CA GLY A 52 -29.23 -11.35 -43.63
C GLY A 52 -29.25 -10.98 -42.14
N SER A 53 -28.74 -9.78 -41.91
CA SER A 53 -28.08 -9.36 -40.68
C SER A 53 -28.92 -9.55 -39.40
N LEU A 54 -28.46 -10.41 -38.50
CA LEU A 54 -29.00 -10.56 -37.15
C LEU A 54 -28.75 -9.27 -36.35
N ILE A 55 -29.80 -8.71 -35.75
CA ILE A 55 -29.71 -7.54 -34.86
C ILE A 55 -29.88 -8.00 -33.42
N TYR A 56 -28.78 -8.01 -32.69
CA TYR A 56 -28.74 -8.37 -31.27
C TYR A 56 -29.02 -7.13 -30.44
N LEU A 57 -30.00 -7.17 -29.54
CA LEU A 57 -30.23 -6.06 -28.63
C LEU A 57 -30.17 -6.52 -27.17
N HIS A 58 -29.48 -5.75 -26.34
CA HIS A 58 -29.42 -5.94 -24.89
C HIS A 58 -30.11 -4.78 -24.17
N GLN A 59 -30.85 -5.09 -23.10
CA GLN A 59 -31.49 -4.10 -22.24
C GLN A 59 -30.61 -3.81 -21.02
N ARG A 60 -30.11 -2.57 -20.94
CA ARG A 60 -29.12 -2.17 -19.93
C ARG A 60 -29.71 -1.92 -18.53
N ASP A 61 -31.02 -1.71 -18.41
CA ASP A 61 -31.67 -1.28 -17.17
C ASP A 61 -33.05 -1.95 -16.97
N LYS A 62 -33.26 -2.58 -15.80
CA LYS A 62 -34.53 -3.20 -15.39
C LYS A 62 -35.69 -2.20 -15.35
N ARG A 63 -35.40 -0.89 -15.18
CA ARG A 63 -36.42 0.17 -15.07
C ARG A 63 -36.78 0.83 -16.40
N ALA A 64 -35.96 0.66 -17.43
CA ALA A 64 -36.18 1.24 -18.75
C ALA A 64 -36.38 0.12 -19.78
N ALA A 65 -37.60 -0.41 -19.87
CA ALA A 65 -38.01 -1.46 -20.82
C ALA A 65 -37.79 -1.12 -22.31
N SER A 66 -37.40 0.13 -22.61
CA SER A 66 -37.45 0.70 -23.95
C SER A 66 -36.08 1.02 -24.56
N ILE A 67 -34.97 0.82 -23.84
CA ILE A 67 -33.63 1.14 -24.34
C ILE A 67 -32.87 -0.15 -24.65
N TRP A 68 -32.78 -0.44 -25.94
CA TRP A 68 -32.22 -1.66 -26.51
C TRP A 68 -31.11 -1.26 -27.48
N GLU A 69 -29.85 -1.56 -27.14
CA GLU A 69 -28.67 -1.18 -27.94
C GLU A 69 -28.12 -2.37 -28.71
N SER A 70 -27.69 -2.14 -29.96
CA SER A 70 -27.00 -3.15 -30.77
C SER A 70 -25.52 -3.21 -30.40
N ILE A 71 -25.14 -4.20 -29.60
CA ILE A 71 -23.75 -4.41 -29.16
C ILE A 71 -23.39 -5.84 -29.55
N TYR A 72 -22.50 -5.99 -30.52
CA TYR A 72 -22.13 -7.31 -31.02
C TYR A 72 -20.66 -7.37 -31.45
N THR A 73 -20.00 -8.43 -30.99
CA THR A 73 -18.77 -8.98 -31.55
C THR A 73 -18.94 -10.50 -31.60
N GLY A 74 -19.06 -11.11 -32.79
CA GLY A 74 -19.31 -12.55 -32.89
C GLY A 74 -19.54 -13.09 -34.30
N SER A 75 -20.00 -14.34 -34.41
CA SER A 75 -20.43 -14.99 -35.66
C SER A 75 -21.87 -15.52 -35.58
N ALA A 76 -22.39 -16.08 -36.68
CA ALA A 76 -23.71 -16.72 -36.69
C ALA A 76 -23.83 -17.90 -35.71
N LEU A 77 -22.71 -18.44 -35.20
CA LEU A 77 -22.68 -19.60 -34.30
C LEU A 77 -22.77 -19.22 -32.81
N GLY A 78 -22.39 -17.98 -32.47
CA GLY A 78 -22.30 -17.52 -31.09
C GLY A 78 -21.75 -16.10 -31.01
N PHE A 79 -21.99 -15.46 -29.88
CA PHE A 79 -21.67 -14.05 -29.68
C PHE A 79 -21.17 -13.75 -28.28
N LYS A 80 -20.27 -12.78 -28.22
CA LYS A 80 -19.68 -12.27 -26.99
C LYS A 80 -20.16 -10.86 -26.75
N ILE A 81 -20.66 -10.63 -25.56
CA ILE A 81 -21.06 -9.31 -25.07
C ILE A 81 -19.96 -8.85 -24.14
N GLU A 82 -19.33 -7.72 -24.45
CA GLU A 82 -18.22 -7.16 -23.68
C GLU A 82 -18.62 -5.86 -22.98
N ASN A 83 -17.75 -5.36 -22.10
CA ASN A 83 -17.95 -4.14 -21.32
C ASN A 83 -19.15 -4.19 -20.35
N LEU A 84 -19.45 -5.38 -19.84
CA LEU A 84 -20.47 -5.57 -18.80
C LEU A 84 -19.93 -5.18 -17.41
N LYS A 85 -20.82 -4.74 -16.52
CA LYS A 85 -20.49 -4.50 -15.12
C LYS A 85 -20.42 -5.85 -14.38
N PRO A 86 -19.41 -6.06 -13.52
CA PRO A 86 -19.32 -7.26 -12.69
C PRO A 86 -20.46 -7.39 -11.69
N ASN A 87 -20.69 -8.62 -11.20
CA ASN A 87 -21.69 -8.95 -10.17
C ASN A 87 -23.09 -8.38 -10.47
N ASN A 88 -23.54 -8.52 -11.71
CA ASN A 88 -24.83 -8.00 -12.15
C ASN A 88 -25.59 -9.06 -12.95
N GLN A 89 -26.91 -9.01 -12.91
CA GLN A 89 -27.77 -9.91 -13.67
C GLN A 89 -28.37 -9.17 -14.86
N TYR A 90 -28.10 -9.68 -16.05
CA TYR A 90 -28.55 -9.09 -17.31
C TYR A 90 -29.68 -9.89 -17.93
N GLU A 91 -30.61 -9.17 -18.57
CA GLU A 91 -31.75 -9.74 -19.30
C GLU A 91 -31.52 -9.56 -20.80
N TYR A 92 -31.47 -10.67 -21.53
CA TYR A 92 -31.20 -10.69 -22.97
C TYR A 92 -32.40 -11.21 -23.76
N ARG A 93 -32.61 -10.62 -24.95
CA ARG A 93 -33.56 -11.10 -25.96
C ARG A 93 -32.97 -10.95 -27.35
N ILE A 94 -33.36 -11.82 -28.26
CA ILE A 94 -32.87 -11.83 -29.64
C ILE A 94 -34.02 -11.57 -30.61
N GLN A 95 -33.73 -10.84 -31.68
CA GLN A 95 -34.62 -10.64 -32.81
C GLN A 95 -33.85 -10.82 -34.12
N CYS A 96 -34.40 -11.60 -35.05
CA CYS A 96 -33.81 -11.79 -36.37
C CYS A 96 -34.33 -10.71 -37.32
N LYS A 97 -33.49 -10.21 -38.22
CA LYS A 97 -33.89 -9.29 -39.27
C LYS A 97 -33.47 -9.83 -40.63
N SER A 98 -34.44 -9.97 -41.54
CA SER A 98 -34.15 -10.36 -42.91
C SER A 98 -33.32 -9.28 -43.61
N GLY A 99 -32.17 -9.65 -44.17
CA GLY A 99 -31.37 -8.71 -44.98
C GLY A 99 -31.98 -8.40 -46.35
N LEU A 100 -32.89 -9.26 -46.84
CA LEU A 100 -33.53 -9.09 -48.15
C LEU A 100 -34.77 -8.20 -48.06
N THR A 101 -35.59 -8.38 -47.01
CA THR A 101 -36.88 -7.68 -46.86
C THR A 101 -36.88 -6.64 -45.75
N GLY A 102 -35.88 -6.66 -44.86
CA GLY A 102 -35.82 -5.79 -43.68
C GLY A 102 -36.82 -6.14 -42.57
N GLU A 103 -37.68 -7.15 -42.79
CA GLU A 103 -38.66 -7.65 -41.82
C GLU A 103 -37.97 -8.21 -40.58
N ARG A 104 -38.63 -8.11 -39.42
CA ARG A 104 -38.11 -8.56 -38.13
C ARG A 104 -38.97 -9.68 -37.56
N SER A 105 -38.34 -10.66 -36.91
CA SER A 105 -39.03 -11.71 -36.16
C SER A 105 -39.69 -11.18 -34.89
N GLU A 106 -40.48 -12.02 -34.21
CA GLU A 106 -40.79 -11.78 -32.80
C GLU A 106 -39.53 -11.91 -31.92
N TRP A 107 -39.59 -11.35 -30.72
CA TRP A 107 -38.51 -11.44 -29.73
C TRP A 107 -38.41 -12.85 -29.13
N SER A 108 -37.20 -13.36 -28.91
CA SER A 108 -36.97 -14.58 -28.13
C SER A 108 -37.53 -14.44 -26.69
N PRO A 109 -37.74 -15.54 -25.96
CA PRO A 109 -37.90 -15.49 -24.51
C PRO A 109 -36.71 -14.82 -23.81
N ILE A 110 -36.91 -14.31 -22.58
CA ILE A 110 -35.85 -13.69 -21.77
C ILE A 110 -34.82 -14.74 -21.38
N LEU A 111 -33.54 -14.45 -21.62
CA LEU A 111 -32.42 -15.12 -21.00
C LEU A 111 -31.89 -14.28 -19.84
N LEU A 112 -31.78 -14.88 -18.66
CA LEU A 112 -31.08 -14.28 -17.52
C LEU A 112 -29.64 -14.79 -17.52
N ALA A 113 -28.67 -13.88 -17.67
CA ALA A 113 -27.25 -14.23 -17.61
C ALA A 113 -26.50 -13.31 -16.63
N PRO A 114 -25.91 -13.88 -15.55
CA PRO A 114 -25.14 -13.10 -14.60
C PRO A 114 -23.68 -12.95 -15.03
N THR A 115 -23.07 -11.79 -14.73
CA THR A 115 -21.61 -11.65 -14.70
C THR A 115 -21.06 -12.10 -13.36
N ILE A 116 -19.85 -12.65 -13.37
CA ILE A 116 -19.14 -13.09 -12.17
C ILE A 116 -18.54 -11.84 -11.46
N PRO A 117 -18.30 -11.85 -10.14
CA PRO A 117 -17.51 -10.80 -9.50
C PRO A 117 -16.11 -10.66 -10.14
N GLU A 118 -15.56 -9.45 -10.15
CA GLU A 118 -14.16 -9.23 -10.54
C GLU A 118 -13.24 -10.07 -9.66
N PRO A 119 -12.19 -10.70 -10.22
CA PRO A 119 -11.17 -11.34 -9.41
C PRO A 119 -10.59 -10.29 -8.46
N MET A 120 -10.69 -10.55 -7.17
CA MET A 120 -10.16 -9.65 -6.15
C MET A 120 -8.68 -9.40 -6.44
N ASN A 121 -8.30 -8.13 -6.58
CA ASN A 121 -6.92 -7.71 -6.81
C ASN A 121 -6.41 -6.94 -5.59
N GLY A 122 -5.09 -6.71 -5.51
CA GLY A 122 -4.49 -5.93 -4.42
C GLY A 122 -5.20 -4.60 -4.21
N GLU A 123 -5.58 -3.90 -5.29
CA GLU A 123 -6.31 -2.61 -5.24
C GLU A 123 -7.62 -2.68 -4.44
N THR A 124 -8.30 -3.83 -4.44
CA THR A 124 -9.54 -4.02 -3.67
C THR A 124 -9.29 -4.04 -2.16
N VAL A 125 -8.18 -4.64 -1.73
CA VAL A 125 -7.73 -4.60 -0.32
C VAL A 125 -7.43 -3.17 0.10
N PHE A 126 -6.71 -2.40 -0.73
CA PHE A 126 -6.38 -1.00 -0.42
C PHE A 126 -7.63 -0.12 -0.33
N LYS A 127 -8.59 -0.28 -1.24
CA LYS A 127 -9.87 0.43 -1.17
C LYS A 127 -10.59 0.14 0.15
N ALA A 128 -10.64 -1.12 0.58
CA ALA A 128 -11.25 -1.49 1.85
C ALA A 128 -10.52 -0.89 3.07
N ILE A 129 -9.19 -0.82 3.03
CA ILE A 129 -8.37 -0.16 4.07
C ILE A 129 -8.63 1.35 4.15
N GLN A 130 -8.90 1.99 3.00
CA GLN A 130 -9.11 3.44 2.92
C GLN A 130 -10.51 3.93 3.31
N LEU A 131 -11.53 3.07 3.25
CA LEU A 131 -12.90 3.44 3.65
C LEU A 131 -12.90 3.95 5.12
N PRO A 132 -13.81 4.84 5.54
CA PRO A 132 -14.10 5.23 6.94
C PRO A 132 -15.22 4.35 7.59
N GLY A 133 -15.20 4.11 8.92
CA GLY A 133 -16.28 3.47 9.69
C GLY A 133 -16.20 1.95 9.97
N LYS A 134 -17.18 1.38 10.69
CA LYS A 134 -17.23 -0.05 11.06
C LYS A 134 -17.39 -0.99 9.85
N ASP A 135 -18.09 -0.56 8.81
CA ASP A 135 -18.31 -1.29 7.55
C ASP A 135 -17.00 -1.63 6.80
N GLN A 136 -15.88 -1.00 7.18
CA GLN A 136 -14.55 -1.31 6.66
C GLN A 136 -14.10 -2.73 7.00
N LEU A 137 -14.26 -3.14 8.26
CA LEU A 137 -13.71 -4.41 8.76
C LEU A 137 -14.50 -5.58 8.17
N GLU A 138 -15.81 -5.46 8.04
CA GLU A 138 -16.65 -6.48 7.39
C GLU A 138 -16.30 -6.65 5.91
N LYS A 139 -16.06 -5.55 5.19
CA LYS A 139 -15.58 -5.61 3.79
C LYS A 139 -14.20 -6.25 3.71
N LEU A 140 -13.27 -5.86 4.58
CA LEU A 140 -11.92 -6.42 4.62
C LEU A 140 -11.96 -7.92 4.96
N LEU A 141 -12.77 -8.33 5.94
CA LEU A 141 -13.01 -9.75 6.28
C LEU A 141 -13.62 -10.52 5.11
N THR A 142 -14.58 -9.92 4.41
CA THR A 142 -15.19 -10.53 3.22
C THR A 142 -14.12 -10.76 2.16
N ILE A 143 -13.27 -9.78 1.86
CA ILE A 143 -12.18 -9.91 0.89
C ILE A 143 -11.19 -11.00 1.32
N LEU A 144 -10.81 -11.01 2.60
CA LEU A 144 -9.89 -11.98 3.17
C LEU A 144 -10.43 -13.42 3.19
N GLY A 145 -11.76 -13.59 3.27
CA GLY A 145 -12.43 -14.89 3.13
C GLY A 145 -12.22 -15.53 1.75
N HIS A 146 -11.84 -14.75 0.74
CA HIS A 146 -11.50 -15.25 -0.61
C HIS A 146 -10.01 -15.62 -0.75
N GLY A 147 -9.22 -15.47 0.31
CA GLY A 147 -7.81 -15.86 0.39
C GLY A 147 -6.87 -14.71 0.75
N ASN A 148 -5.78 -15.04 1.45
CA ASN A 148 -4.80 -14.08 1.96
C ASN A 148 -3.69 -13.71 0.96
N HIS A 149 -3.65 -14.32 -0.23
CA HIS A 149 -2.66 -14.04 -1.27
C HIS A 149 -2.59 -12.55 -1.65
N LEU A 150 -3.70 -11.83 -1.48
CA LEU A 150 -3.83 -10.39 -1.74
C LEU A 150 -3.09 -9.50 -0.75
N LEU A 151 -2.69 -10.02 0.40
CA LEU A 151 -2.02 -9.26 1.45
C LEU A 151 -0.56 -8.93 1.13
N GLU A 152 0.02 -9.62 0.15
CA GLU A 152 1.40 -9.41 -0.31
C GLU A 152 1.46 -8.72 -1.69
N HIS A 153 0.31 -8.31 -2.24
CA HIS A 153 0.25 -7.56 -3.48
C HIS A 153 0.38 -6.06 -3.21
N PRO A 154 1.45 -5.39 -3.68
CA PRO A 154 1.62 -3.95 -3.47
C PRO A 154 0.63 -3.13 -4.30
N ASP A 155 0.36 -1.91 -3.85
CA ASP A 155 -0.38 -0.91 -4.62
C ASP A 155 0.47 -0.30 -5.75
N LYS A 156 -0.09 0.70 -6.43
CA LYS A 156 0.58 1.42 -7.54
C LYS A 156 1.85 2.15 -7.10
N ASP A 157 1.96 2.49 -5.82
CA ASP A 157 3.12 3.15 -5.22
C ASP A 157 4.10 2.14 -4.61
N GLY A 158 3.83 0.83 -4.75
CA GLY A 158 4.67 -0.23 -4.22
C GLY A 158 4.41 -0.57 -2.76
N ASN A 159 3.42 0.02 -2.09
CA ASN A 159 3.14 -0.18 -0.66
C ASN A 159 2.28 -1.42 -0.41
N LEU A 160 2.56 -2.13 0.69
CA LEU A 160 1.76 -3.29 1.09
C LEU A 160 0.54 -2.89 1.95
N PRO A 161 -0.54 -3.69 1.96
CA PRO A 161 -1.74 -3.43 2.76
C PRO A 161 -1.45 -3.13 4.24
N LEU A 162 -0.56 -3.92 4.86
CA LEU A 162 -0.18 -3.73 6.26
C LEU A 162 0.49 -2.37 6.51
N MET A 163 1.29 -1.89 5.56
CA MET A 163 1.95 -0.57 5.64
C MET A 163 0.94 0.57 5.54
N HIS A 164 -0.10 0.45 4.71
CA HIS A 164 -1.19 1.43 4.65
C HIS A 164 -1.97 1.52 5.95
N ALA A 165 -2.31 0.37 6.55
CA ALA A 165 -2.98 0.34 7.85
C ALA A 165 -2.14 1.04 8.93
N CYS A 166 -0.81 0.82 8.92
CA CYS A 166 0.11 1.53 9.79
C CYS A 166 0.10 3.04 9.50
N ALA A 167 0.27 3.47 8.25
CA ALA A 167 0.32 4.88 7.87
C ALA A 167 -0.97 5.66 8.21
N LYS A 168 -2.11 4.97 8.33
CA LYS A 168 -3.41 5.57 8.68
C LYS A 168 -3.73 5.58 10.18
N HIS A 169 -2.82 5.11 11.04
CA HIS A 169 -3.04 4.95 12.48
C HIS A 169 -4.22 4.03 12.83
N ASP A 170 -4.56 3.08 11.96
CA ASP A 170 -5.72 2.22 12.16
C ASP A 170 -5.30 0.87 12.77
N ILE A 171 -5.17 0.87 14.10
CA ILE A 171 -4.73 -0.32 14.85
C ILE A 171 -5.65 -1.53 14.60
N ALA A 172 -6.97 -1.31 14.47
CA ALA A 172 -7.91 -2.39 14.23
C ALA A 172 -7.64 -3.09 12.88
N LYS A 173 -7.30 -2.32 11.84
CA LYS A 173 -6.88 -2.89 10.55
C LYS A 173 -5.51 -3.55 10.61
N VAL A 174 -4.55 -2.96 11.33
CA VAL A 174 -3.23 -3.59 11.53
C VAL A 174 -3.41 -4.97 12.16
N GLU A 175 -4.15 -5.07 13.26
CA GLU A 175 -4.43 -6.34 13.93
C GLU A 175 -5.14 -7.34 13.02
N LEU A 176 -6.16 -6.89 12.29
CA LEU A 176 -6.95 -7.74 11.42
C LEU A 176 -6.11 -8.30 10.27
N LEU A 177 -5.29 -7.47 9.62
CA LEU A 177 -4.42 -7.89 8.52
C LEU A 177 -3.38 -8.92 8.99
N VAL A 178 -2.77 -8.70 10.17
CA VAL A 178 -1.82 -9.67 10.75
C VAL A 178 -2.53 -10.99 11.11
N LYS A 179 -3.71 -10.93 11.75
CA LYS A 179 -4.54 -12.12 12.05
C LYS A 179 -4.98 -12.86 10.77
N ALA A 180 -5.12 -12.16 9.66
CA ALA A 180 -5.44 -12.73 8.35
C ALA A 180 -4.23 -13.29 7.59
N GLY A 181 -3.03 -13.20 8.16
CA GLY A 181 -1.80 -13.77 7.61
C GLY A 181 -0.95 -12.81 6.77
N ALA A 182 -1.13 -11.49 6.90
CA ALA A 182 -0.18 -10.53 6.34
C ALA A 182 1.22 -10.78 6.94
N LYS A 183 2.26 -10.81 6.11
CA LYS A 183 3.62 -11.02 6.58
C LYS A 183 4.14 -9.74 7.24
N VAL A 184 4.31 -9.79 8.56
CA VAL A 184 4.77 -8.67 9.38
C VAL A 184 6.11 -8.07 8.90
N ASN A 185 7.00 -8.94 8.40
CA ASN A 185 8.36 -8.59 8.01
C ASN A 185 8.54 -8.32 6.51
N SER A 186 7.47 -8.31 5.72
CA SER A 186 7.58 -7.97 4.30
C SER A 186 8.05 -6.52 4.15
N SER A 187 9.00 -6.35 3.22
CA SER A 187 9.57 -5.05 2.85
C SER A 187 9.24 -4.72 1.41
N ILE A 188 9.05 -3.43 1.13
CA ILE A 188 8.89 -2.93 -0.24
C ILE A 188 10.26 -2.75 -0.91
N SER A 189 10.28 -2.33 -2.18
CA SER A 189 11.53 -2.14 -2.95
C SER A 189 12.54 -1.22 -2.28
N SER A 190 12.08 -0.22 -1.52
CA SER A 190 12.93 0.68 -0.71
C SER A 190 13.45 0.06 0.59
N GLY A 191 13.13 -1.20 0.89
CA GLY A 191 13.49 -1.90 2.12
C GLY A 191 12.65 -1.53 3.36
N LYS A 192 11.72 -0.57 3.24
CA LYS A 192 10.84 -0.19 4.36
C LYS A 192 9.91 -1.33 4.77
N THR A 193 9.74 -1.55 6.07
CA THR A 193 8.80 -2.51 6.67
C THR A 193 7.59 -1.79 7.30
N ALA A 194 6.53 -2.53 7.63
CA ALA A 194 5.37 -1.98 8.33
C ALA A 194 5.74 -1.33 9.68
N LEU A 195 6.66 -1.96 10.42
CA LEU A 195 7.17 -1.43 11.69
C LEU A 195 7.87 -0.07 11.50
N MET A 196 8.68 0.09 10.44
CA MET A 196 9.31 1.38 10.12
C MET A 196 8.31 2.48 9.81
N VAL A 197 7.23 2.15 9.08
CA VAL A 197 6.16 3.09 8.76
C VAL A 197 5.44 3.53 10.04
N ALA A 198 5.06 2.59 10.90
CA ALA A 198 4.40 2.88 12.18
C ALA A 198 5.29 3.73 13.10
N ALA A 199 6.58 3.40 13.20
CA ALA A 199 7.53 4.12 14.05
C ALA A 199 7.82 5.53 13.56
N SER A 200 7.99 5.72 12.25
CA SER A 200 8.19 7.05 11.64
C SER A 200 7.00 7.97 11.86
N ALA A 201 5.79 7.42 11.97
CA ALA A 201 4.57 8.18 12.24
C ALA A 201 4.24 8.32 13.74
N GLY A 202 5.00 7.66 14.63
CA GLY A 202 4.79 7.75 16.08
C GLY A 202 3.56 6.99 16.58
N PHE A 203 3.12 5.94 15.87
CA PHE A 203 1.96 5.14 16.26
C PHE A 203 2.37 4.03 17.22
N THR A 204 2.55 4.38 18.50
CA THR A 204 3.05 3.50 19.56
C THR A 204 2.33 2.15 19.62
N LYS A 205 0.98 2.15 19.58
CA LYS A 205 0.19 0.92 19.66
C LYS A 205 0.43 -0.04 18.49
N ALA A 206 0.56 0.50 17.28
CA ALA A 206 0.89 -0.30 16.11
C ALA A 206 2.30 -0.87 16.20
N CYS A 207 3.27 -0.08 16.69
CA CYS A 207 4.63 -0.55 16.92
C CYS A 207 4.65 -1.71 17.93
N ALA A 208 4.02 -1.53 19.09
CA ALA A 208 3.94 -2.55 20.13
C ALA A 208 3.31 -3.85 19.59
N PHE A 209 2.16 -3.75 18.93
CA PHE A 209 1.49 -4.91 18.35
C PHE A 209 2.36 -5.63 17.30
N LEU A 210 3.02 -4.89 16.41
CA LEU A 210 3.91 -5.51 15.41
C LEU A 210 5.11 -6.20 16.08
N LEU A 211 5.69 -5.60 17.12
CA LEU A 211 6.81 -6.20 17.89
C LEU A 211 6.40 -7.43 18.70
N GLU A 212 5.16 -7.50 19.16
CA GLU A 212 4.56 -8.70 19.77
C GLU A 212 4.34 -9.82 18.75
N ASN A 213 4.27 -9.49 17.45
CA ASN A 213 4.12 -10.43 16.34
C ASN A 213 5.43 -10.57 15.53
N ASP A 214 6.56 -10.58 16.23
CA ASP A 214 7.90 -10.86 15.68
C ASP A 214 8.35 -9.93 14.54
N ALA A 215 7.95 -8.66 14.57
CA ALA A 215 8.50 -7.66 13.67
C ALA A 215 10.01 -7.48 13.89
N ASN A 216 10.77 -7.52 12.80
CA ASN A 216 12.21 -7.42 12.78
C ASN A 216 12.67 -5.97 13.04
N LEU A 217 13.26 -5.75 14.22
CA LEU A 217 13.85 -4.48 14.63
C LEU A 217 15.10 -4.10 13.83
N TYR A 218 15.81 -5.09 13.30
CA TYR A 218 17.11 -4.92 12.64
C TYR A 218 16.98 -4.82 11.12
N ALA A 219 15.75 -4.74 10.59
CA ALA A 219 15.54 -4.41 9.20
C ALA A 219 16.14 -3.02 8.91
N VAL A 220 16.67 -2.85 7.70
CA VAL A 220 17.21 -1.58 7.21
C VAL A 220 16.59 -1.26 5.86
N ASP A 221 16.32 0.02 5.62
CA ASP A 221 15.89 0.49 4.30
C ASP A 221 17.09 0.59 3.33
N GLU A 222 16.82 0.97 2.08
CA GLU A 222 17.81 1.12 1.01
C GLU A 222 18.99 2.06 1.37
N ASN A 223 18.77 2.99 2.31
CA ASN A 223 19.79 3.92 2.79
C ASN A 223 20.54 3.41 4.03
N GLY A 224 20.26 2.16 4.44
CA GLY A 224 20.73 1.57 5.68
C GLY A 224 20.03 2.12 6.93
N THR A 225 18.92 2.85 6.77
CA THR A 225 18.22 3.49 7.90
C THR A 225 17.53 2.43 8.74
N THR A 226 17.83 2.43 10.04
CA THR A 226 17.26 1.48 11.00
C THR A 226 15.94 1.98 11.57
N ILE A 227 15.24 1.12 12.32
CA ILE A 227 13.98 1.49 12.99
C ILE A 227 14.16 2.65 13.98
N LEU A 228 15.28 2.66 14.72
CA LEU A 228 15.56 3.68 15.74
C LEU A 228 15.71 5.07 15.09
N HIS A 229 16.41 5.14 13.96
CA HIS A 229 16.50 6.37 13.16
C HIS A 229 15.13 6.89 12.72
N ARG A 230 14.27 6.01 12.18
CA ARG A 230 12.93 6.38 11.74
C ARG A 230 12.04 6.83 12.90
N SER A 231 12.14 6.17 14.06
CA SER A 231 11.34 6.53 15.23
C SER A 231 11.59 7.95 15.73
N ILE A 232 12.81 8.47 15.55
CA ILE A 232 13.17 9.84 15.91
C ILE A 232 12.43 10.86 15.04
N ASP A 233 12.17 10.55 13.77
CA ASP A 233 11.44 11.44 12.85
C ASP A 233 10.01 11.73 13.36
N SER A 234 9.44 10.83 14.16
CA SER A 234 8.10 11.01 14.75
C SER A 234 8.06 11.99 15.92
N LYS A 235 9.21 12.26 16.55
CA LYS A 235 9.33 13.03 17.81
C LYS A 235 8.48 12.48 18.97
N ASN A 236 7.96 11.26 18.85
CA ASN A 236 7.15 10.63 19.88
C ASN A 236 8.05 9.83 20.86
N LEU A 237 8.28 10.41 22.04
CA LEU A 237 9.08 9.81 23.10
C LEU A 237 8.62 8.41 23.48
N GLU A 238 7.31 8.15 23.52
CA GLU A 238 6.74 6.86 23.90
C GLU A 238 7.07 5.79 22.85
N THR A 239 6.92 6.11 21.55
CA THR A 239 7.29 5.21 20.45
C THR A 239 8.79 4.87 20.49
N ILE A 240 9.64 5.88 20.67
CA ILE A 240 11.09 5.69 20.78
C ILE A 240 11.44 4.81 22.01
N THR A 241 10.76 5.03 23.13
CA THR A 241 10.94 4.25 24.36
C THR A 241 10.56 2.78 24.17
N VAL A 242 9.43 2.50 23.50
CA VAL A 242 9.02 1.11 23.20
C VAL A 242 10.08 0.41 22.34
N ILE A 243 10.60 1.08 21.32
CA ILE A 243 11.63 0.52 20.42
C ILE A 243 12.93 0.26 21.19
N ILE A 244 13.41 1.22 21.98
CA ILE A 244 14.63 1.07 22.79
C ILE A 244 14.46 -0.04 23.84
N ASN A 245 13.32 -0.11 24.53
CA ASN A 245 13.05 -1.16 25.50
C ASN A 245 13.06 -2.55 24.85
N LYS A 246 12.47 -2.66 23.66
CA LYS A 246 12.50 -3.92 22.91
C LYS A 246 13.92 -4.26 22.46
N LEU A 247 14.69 -3.30 21.93
CA LEU A 247 16.12 -3.50 21.60
C LEU A 247 16.96 -3.94 22.81
N ASN A 248 16.68 -3.38 23.99
CA ASN A 248 17.35 -3.74 25.24
C ASN A 248 16.95 -5.14 25.76
N SER A 249 15.76 -5.62 25.42
CA SER A 249 15.28 -6.94 25.86
C SER A 249 15.89 -8.09 25.03
N GLU A 250 16.41 -7.80 23.84
CA GLU A 250 17.09 -8.78 23.01
C GLU A 250 18.44 -9.18 23.64
N LYS A 251 18.73 -10.48 23.65
CA LYS A 251 19.91 -11.04 24.37
C LYS A 251 21.27 -10.66 23.77
N ASN A 252 21.29 -9.94 22.65
CA ASN A 252 22.50 -9.66 21.88
C ASN A 252 22.97 -8.22 22.09
N GLU A 253 23.83 -8.02 23.10
CA GLU A 253 24.41 -6.72 23.44
C GLU A 253 25.20 -6.11 22.28
N ALA A 254 25.88 -6.91 21.46
CA ALA A 254 26.65 -6.43 20.32
C ALA A 254 25.75 -5.83 19.23
N LEU A 255 24.55 -6.39 19.01
CA LEU A 255 23.57 -5.82 18.09
C LEU A 255 22.95 -4.54 18.65
N LYS A 256 22.75 -4.45 19.96
CA LYS A 256 22.25 -3.22 20.61
C LYS A 256 23.21 -2.05 20.39
N ASP A 257 24.49 -2.22 20.70
CA ASP A 257 25.49 -1.15 20.55
C ASP A 257 25.62 -0.72 19.09
N SER A 258 25.56 -1.70 18.18
CA SER A 258 25.51 -1.44 16.74
C SER A 258 24.33 -0.55 16.37
N GLU A 259 23.12 -0.81 16.87
CA GLU A 259 21.91 -0.04 16.53
C GLU A 259 21.89 1.36 17.14
N MET A 260 22.29 1.50 18.40
CA MET A 260 22.27 2.78 19.12
C MET A 260 23.24 3.81 18.50
N ASN A 261 24.31 3.33 17.89
CA ASN A 261 25.37 4.14 17.27
C ASN A 261 25.49 3.92 15.76
N LYS A 262 24.49 3.30 15.12
CA LYS A 262 24.56 2.99 13.68
C LYS A 262 24.65 4.28 12.87
N GLU A 263 25.69 4.41 12.07
CA GLU A 263 25.84 5.53 11.14
C GLU A 263 25.12 5.23 9.81
N VAL A 264 24.16 6.07 9.41
CA VAL A 264 23.32 5.84 8.22
C VAL A 264 23.38 6.98 7.21
N GLY A 265 23.08 6.66 5.94
CA GLY A 265 23.07 7.62 4.84
C GLY A 265 24.43 8.24 4.51
N GLN A 266 24.42 9.29 3.68
CA GLN A 266 25.62 9.98 3.22
C GLN A 266 26.32 10.77 4.35
N HIS A 267 25.52 11.34 5.26
CA HIS A 267 26.03 12.10 6.40
C HIS A 267 26.56 11.24 7.55
N LYS A 268 26.33 9.92 7.50
CA LYS A 268 26.70 8.97 8.56
C LYS A 268 26.12 9.36 9.92
N TRP A 269 24.91 9.91 9.92
CA TRP A 269 24.27 10.32 11.17
C TRP A 269 23.93 9.11 12.01
N THR A 270 24.23 9.22 13.31
CA THR A 270 23.73 8.31 14.34
C THR A 270 22.32 8.72 14.77
N PRO A 271 21.58 7.85 15.50
CA PRO A 271 20.30 8.23 16.09
C PRO A 271 20.40 9.51 16.94
N LEU A 272 21.42 9.63 17.77
CA LEU A 272 21.66 10.83 18.59
C LEU A 272 21.83 12.09 17.74
N TYR A 273 22.67 12.03 16.71
CA TYR A 273 22.90 13.19 15.85
C TYR A 273 21.62 13.61 15.12
N ARG A 274 20.84 12.63 14.63
CA ARG A 274 19.53 12.87 14.01
C ARG A 274 18.56 13.56 14.98
N ALA A 275 18.48 13.11 16.24
CA ALA A 275 17.62 13.74 17.25
C ALA A 275 18.00 15.21 17.53
N ILE A 276 19.30 15.50 17.60
CA ILE A 276 19.81 16.88 17.77
C ILE A 276 19.47 17.75 16.57
N ILE A 277 19.60 17.25 15.34
CA ILE A 277 19.35 18.01 14.09
C ILE A 277 17.86 18.29 13.87
N HIS A 278 16.96 17.35 14.14
CA HIS A 278 15.54 17.55 13.77
C HIS A 278 14.72 18.30 14.81
N ASP A 279 14.99 18.08 16.10
CA ASP A 279 14.16 18.66 17.18
C ASP A 279 15.00 19.21 18.33
N CYS A 280 16.12 18.58 18.65
CA CYS A 280 16.94 18.90 19.82
C CYS A 280 16.16 18.79 21.14
N ASN A 281 15.21 17.84 21.20
CA ASN A 281 14.41 17.54 22.38
C ASN A 281 15.27 16.87 23.46
N LYS A 282 15.29 17.46 24.66
CA LYS A 282 16.15 17.01 25.76
C LYS A 282 15.80 15.59 26.20
N GLU A 283 14.52 15.27 26.35
CA GLU A 283 14.05 13.98 26.85
C GLU A 283 14.43 12.82 25.91
N ILE A 284 14.31 13.03 24.59
CA ILE A 284 14.73 12.03 23.59
C ILE A 284 16.26 11.86 23.62
N ILE A 285 17.01 12.96 23.72
CA ILE A 285 18.47 12.94 23.76
C ILE A 285 18.96 12.23 25.02
N GLU A 286 18.38 12.55 26.18
CA GLU A 286 18.69 11.92 27.46
C GLU A 286 18.37 10.42 27.43
N LEU A 287 17.24 10.03 26.83
CA LEU A 287 16.87 8.64 26.63
C LEU A 287 17.92 7.90 25.78
N LEU A 288 18.37 8.47 24.67
CA LEU A 288 19.39 7.87 23.80
C LEU A 288 20.73 7.72 24.53
N LEU A 289 21.21 8.78 25.20
CA LEU A 289 22.48 8.78 25.93
C LEU A 289 22.47 7.76 27.07
N LYS A 290 21.37 7.67 27.84
CA LYS A 290 21.21 6.67 28.91
C LYS A 290 21.27 5.22 28.40
N ASN A 291 20.97 5.01 27.12
CA ASN A 291 20.95 3.69 26.49
C ASN A 291 22.20 3.40 25.62
N GLY A 292 23.27 4.18 25.77
CA GLY A 292 24.57 3.90 25.15
C GLY A 292 24.86 4.67 23.86
N ALA A 293 24.09 5.71 23.54
CA ALA A 293 24.44 6.58 22.42
C ALA A 293 25.75 7.35 22.71
N ASN A 294 26.65 7.39 21.74
CA ASN A 294 27.93 8.07 21.84
C ASN A 294 27.72 9.60 21.81
N PRO A 295 28.00 10.33 22.90
CA PRO A 295 27.84 11.78 22.96
C PRO A 295 28.80 12.52 22.04
N GLU A 296 29.85 11.89 21.52
CA GLU A 296 30.83 12.48 20.59
C GLU A 296 30.55 12.12 19.12
N CYS A 297 29.31 11.77 18.76
CA CYS A 297 28.96 11.55 17.36
C CYS A 297 29.07 12.83 16.52
N GLU A 298 29.27 12.68 15.21
CA GLU A 298 29.46 13.80 14.29
C GLU A 298 28.81 13.55 12.92
N ASP A 299 28.52 14.63 12.21
CA ASP A 299 28.24 14.58 10.79
C ASP A 299 29.55 14.44 10.01
N LYS A 300 29.74 13.33 9.30
CA LYS A 300 30.99 13.01 8.59
C LYS A 300 31.21 13.86 7.32
N THR A 301 30.22 14.60 6.85
CA THR A 301 30.38 15.51 5.70
C THR A 301 30.89 16.89 6.13
N THR A 302 30.42 17.36 7.29
CA THR A 302 30.75 18.67 7.84
C THR A 302 31.78 18.61 8.96
N ASN A 303 32.09 17.43 9.50
CA ASN A 303 32.85 17.21 10.74
C ASN A 303 32.31 18.07 11.90
N THR A 304 30.99 18.20 11.98
CA THR A 304 30.33 18.91 13.07
C THR A 304 29.95 17.90 14.13
N THR A 305 30.46 18.07 15.35
CA THR A 305 30.10 17.20 16.48
C THR A 305 28.69 17.48 16.97
N SER A 306 28.07 16.50 17.63
CA SER A 306 26.81 16.63 18.37
C SER A 306 26.76 17.87 19.27
N LEU A 307 27.84 18.12 20.02
CA LEU A 307 27.97 19.26 20.93
C LEU A 307 28.01 20.58 20.17
N GLN A 308 28.81 20.65 19.10
CA GLN A 308 28.86 21.83 18.23
C GLN A 308 27.48 22.09 17.61
N MET A 309 26.78 21.05 17.18
CA MET A 309 25.44 21.17 16.61
C MET A 309 24.42 21.65 17.64
N ALA A 310 24.45 21.14 18.88
CA ALA A 310 23.60 21.62 19.96
C ALA A 310 23.80 23.12 20.26
N VAL A 311 25.07 23.57 20.23
CA VAL A 311 25.42 25.00 20.35
C VAL A 311 24.92 25.80 19.15
N ILE A 312 25.15 25.34 17.91
CA ILE A 312 24.65 26.00 16.69
C ILE A 312 23.13 26.14 16.71
N ARG A 313 22.42 25.14 17.26
CA ARG A 313 20.97 25.16 17.47
C ARG A 313 20.52 26.08 18.61
N GLY A 314 21.45 26.63 19.39
CA GLY A 314 21.16 27.53 20.51
C GLY A 314 20.51 26.83 21.71
N ASN A 315 20.69 25.51 21.86
CA ASN A 315 20.02 24.72 22.89
C ASN A 315 20.95 24.50 24.10
N LEU A 316 20.76 25.32 25.14
CA LEU A 316 21.52 25.23 26.38
C LEU A 316 21.36 23.89 27.08
N LEU A 317 20.13 23.41 27.25
CA LEU A 317 19.84 22.18 27.99
C LEU A 317 20.51 20.95 27.35
N THR A 318 20.48 20.85 26.02
CA THR A 318 21.17 19.78 25.29
C THR A 318 22.68 19.94 25.35
N THR A 319 23.18 21.17 25.33
CA THR A 319 24.63 21.45 25.46
C THR A 319 25.15 21.00 26.82
N GLU A 320 24.45 21.37 27.90
CA GLU A 320 24.75 20.94 29.26
C GLU A 320 24.76 19.41 29.37
N LEU A 321 23.70 18.77 28.84
CA LEU A 321 23.54 17.33 28.89
C LEU A 321 24.66 16.59 28.13
N LEU A 322 25.04 17.04 26.94
CA LEU A 322 26.12 16.43 26.17
C LEU A 322 27.47 16.55 26.89
N ILE A 323 27.75 17.70 27.51
CA ILE A 323 28.97 17.88 28.31
C ILE A 323 28.97 17.02 29.56
N GLU A 324 27.84 16.92 30.25
CA GLU A 324 27.67 16.02 31.41
C GLU A 324 27.96 14.57 31.02
N LYS A 325 27.58 14.16 29.79
CA LYS A 325 27.88 12.83 29.26
C LYS A 325 29.27 12.68 28.63
N GLY A 326 30.13 13.71 28.72
CA GLY A 326 31.54 13.62 28.35
C GLY A 326 31.89 14.08 26.94
N ALA A 327 31.00 14.82 26.27
CA ALA A 327 31.34 15.42 24.97
C ALA A 327 32.48 16.46 25.11
N ASN A 328 33.51 16.36 24.27
CA ASN A 328 34.67 17.24 24.34
C ASN A 328 34.37 18.69 23.83
N PRO A 329 34.40 19.72 24.70
CA PRO A 329 34.15 21.10 24.29
C PRO A 329 35.31 21.76 23.53
N LYS A 330 36.48 21.11 23.45
CA LYS A 330 37.69 21.62 22.79
C LYS A 330 37.79 21.22 21.32
N ALA A 331 36.88 20.38 20.82
CA ALA A 331 36.87 19.99 19.42
C ALA A 331 36.65 21.23 18.53
N LEU A 332 37.54 21.44 17.56
CA LEU A 332 37.40 22.50 16.57
C LEU A 332 36.44 22.05 15.47
N SER A 333 35.63 22.98 14.95
CA SER A 333 34.82 22.69 13.76
C SER A 333 35.71 22.57 12.52
N LYS A 334 35.16 22.08 11.41
CA LYS A 334 35.86 22.06 10.10
C LYS A 334 36.40 23.42 9.65
N THR A 335 35.77 24.51 10.09
CA THR A 335 36.23 25.88 9.80
C THR A 335 37.25 26.41 10.81
N GLY A 336 37.76 25.56 11.71
CA GLY A 336 38.70 25.92 12.78
C GLY A 336 38.07 26.68 13.93
N LYS A 337 36.74 26.83 13.98
CA LYS A 337 36.06 27.58 15.04
C LYS A 337 35.99 26.80 16.35
N THR A 338 36.24 27.49 17.46
CA THR A 338 36.02 26.98 18.83
C THR A 338 34.54 26.95 19.18
N LEU A 339 34.17 26.20 20.23
CA LEU A 339 32.79 26.15 20.72
C LEU A 339 32.27 27.54 21.14
N GLN A 340 33.13 28.38 21.74
CA GLN A 340 32.83 29.77 22.08
C GLN A 340 32.47 30.59 20.84
N GLN A 341 33.29 30.52 19.79
CA GLN A 341 33.04 31.25 18.55
C GLN A 341 31.72 30.84 17.88
N LEU A 342 31.34 29.55 17.99
CA LEU A 342 30.03 29.06 17.55
C LEU A 342 28.90 29.62 18.42
N ALA A 343 29.04 29.58 19.76
CA ALA A 343 28.06 30.14 20.68
C ALA A 343 27.84 31.65 20.44
N SER A 344 28.89 32.41 20.16
CA SER A 344 28.81 33.84 19.84
C SER A 344 27.96 34.16 18.62
N SER A 345 27.85 33.24 17.67
CA SER A 345 27.02 33.42 16.48
C SER A 345 25.52 33.18 16.71
N THR A 346 25.14 32.59 17.85
CA THR A 346 23.76 32.12 18.11
C THR A 346 22.86 33.17 18.77
N ASN A 347 23.44 34.28 19.25
CA ASN A 347 22.76 35.35 19.98
C ASN A 347 21.96 34.85 21.22
N LYS A 348 22.50 33.86 21.93
CA LYS A 348 21.92 33.27 23.15
C LYS A 348 22.83 33.55 24.36
N PRO A 349 22.52 34.55 25.21
CA PRO A 349 23.41 34.98 26.28
C PRO A 349 23.63 33.91 27.36
N ASP A 350 22.60 33.14 27.71
CA ASP A 350 22.71 32.07 28.70
C ASP A 350 23.63 30.94 28.21
N LEU A 351 23.50 30.57 26.93
CA LEU A 351 24.38 29.59 26.29
C LEU A 351 25.82 30.09 26.21
N MET A 352 26.03 31.34 25.84
CA MET A 352 27.37 31.95 25.81
C MET A 352 27.99 31.94 27.21
N SER A 353 27.24 32.38 28.23
CA SER A 353 27.70 32.40 29.63
C SER A 353 28.07 31.00 30.12
N TYR A 354 27.27 29.99 29.76
CA TYR A 354 27.58 28.60 30.07
C TYR A 354 28.84 28.12 29.37
N VAL A 355 28.96 28.34 28.05
CA VAL A 355 30.13 27.92 27.26
C VAL A 355 31.41 28.61 27.74
N ASP A 356 31.33 29.88 28.15
CA ASP A 356 32.46 30.62 28.72
C ASP A 356 32.89 30.12 30.10
N SER A 357 31.96 29.53 30.86
CA SER A 357 32.25 28.93 32.16
C SER A 357 32.98 27.58 32.05
N LEU A 358 33.02 26.96 30.86
CA LEU A 358 33.61 25.64 30.68
C LEU A 358 35.16 25.67 30.81
N PRO A 359 35.76 24.73 31.54
CA PRO A 359 37.20 24.69 31.74
C PRO A 359 37.95 24.42 30.42
N GLY A 360 38.82 25.35 30.04
CA GLY A 360 39.62 25.28 28.81
C GLY A 360 38.96 25.88 27.57
N ALA A 361 37.84 26.59 27.72
CA ALA A 361 37.27 27.44 26.67
C ALA A 361 38.13 28.70 26.42
N THR A 362 39.00 29.09 27.36
CA THR A 362 39.81 30.30 27.26
C THR A 362 41.29 30.03 26.90
N LYS A 363 41.74 30.84 25.93
CA LYS A 363 43.12 31.22 25.54
C LYS A 363 43.88 30.35 24.55
N THR A 364 43.97 30.84 23.31
CA THR A 364 45.20 31.53 22.85
C THR A 364 44.81 32.82 22.14
#